data_AF-A0A8T7F1K9-F1
#
_entry.id   AF-A0A8T7F1K9-F1
#
_cell.length_a   1.000
_cell.length_b   1.000
_cell.length_c   1.000
_cell.angle_alpha   90.00
_cell.angle_beta   90.00
_cell.angle_gamma   90.00
#
_symmetry.space_group_name_H-M   'P 1'
#
loop_
_entity.id
_entity.type
_entity.pdbx_description
1 polymer ?
#
loop_
_entity_poly.entity_id
_entity_poly.type
_entity_poly.pdbx_seq_one_letter_code
_entity_poly.pdbx_strand_id
1 'polypeptide(L)'
;MSSPGTGSLGAKKQWNPPAMRTVEDTGLNMGILTDLAIKTIYFSGYLSGQQLADRMCLPYTGVVDRIIDFMKREKWIEVRGAAGISEASYEYLISQKGSSKAQEATERNMYAGPCPVTLAQYVYAVKAQYNRPLVQREGLIKAFEDLVVGDAMLDKIGPAINSGKAIFMHGPPGNGKTTFATRAARFVLGEDLWIPYAIDVDGQVIRVYDNVNHEIVEIPEEINRTQTGVRRDPRWIKIKRPVIMVGGELTMAGLDLVYDPINKYYEAPFQLKANCGMFFIDDFGRQQMRPQDLLNRWIVPLESRIDFLTLSTGRKIEIPFNVLIVFSTNLPPANLVDEAFLRRIPHKIEIGDPTFEQFREIFKRMCQVKRVPYDEKALAYLIQEWYLKYNRPLRSVHPRDILDQLLDIARYLNRPPQLTKDLIDKAADAYFVNLSGEYKPVTTGGSN
;
A
#
# COMPACT_ATOMS: atom_id res chain seq x y z
N MET A 1 25.28 33.18 34.34
CA MET A 1 24.17 32.21 34.42
C MET A 1 22.97 32.79 33.70
N SER A 2 22.67 32.28 32.51
CA SER A 2 21.35 32.39 31.86
C SER A 2 21.46 31.74 30.48
N SER A 3 21.15 30.44 30.43
CA SER A 3 21.03 29.67 29.19
C SER A 3 19.82 30.17 28.38
N PRO A 4 19.90 30.33 27.06
CA PRO A 4 18.74 30.62 26.23
C PRO A 4 17.84 29.39 26.15
N GLY A 5 16.55 29.60 26.42
CA GLY A 5 15.53 28.56 26.41
C GLY A 5 15.41 27.88 25.04
N THR A 6 15.38 26.55 25.07
CA THR A 6 15.00 25.69 23.95
C THR A 6 13.52 25.90 23.64
N GLY A 7 13.24 26.73 22.64
CA GLY A 7 11.89 26.85 22.07
C GLY A 7 11.46 25.49 21.51
N SER A 8 10.39 24.90 22.05
CA SER A 8 9.76 23.74 21.43
C SER A 8 9.28 24.14 20.04
N LEU A 9 9.90 23.58 19.00
CA LEU A 9 9.35 23.57 17.65
C LEU A 9 7.94 22.97 17.73
N GLY A 10 6.92 23.82 17.59
CA GLY A 10 5.52 23.40 17.68
C GLY A 10 5.24 22.26 16.72
N ALA A 11 4.85 21.10 17.24
CA ALA A 11 4.39 20.00 16.42
C ALA A 11 3.23 20.49 15.56
N LYS A 12 3.40 20.47 14.22
CA LYS A 12 2.29 20.78 13.30
C LYS A 12 1.14 19.82 13.62
N LYS A 13 -0.01 20.38 14.00
CA LYS A 13 -1.21 19.60 14.32
C LYS A 13 -1.57 18.73 13.11
N GLN A 14 -1.56 17.41 13.29
CA GLN A 14 -1.95 16.45 12.25
C GLN A 14 -3.36 16.81 11.75
N TRP A 15 -3.52 16.87 10.42
CA TRP A 15 -4.82 17.17 9.82
C TRP A 15 -5.83 16.10 10.22
N ASN A 16 -7.06 16.53 10.49
CA ASN A 16 -8.18 15.65 10.80
C ASN A 16 -9.38 16.05 9.93
N PRO A 17 -10.25 15.09 9.58
CA PRO A 17 -11.46 15.38 8.83
C PRO A 17 -12.30 16.45 9.53
N PRO A 18 -12.85 17.42 8.77
CA PRO A 18 -13.75 18.43 9.35
C PRO A 18 -15.01 17.76 9.91
N ALA A 19 -15.68 18.43 10.83
CA ALA A 19 -17.01 17.99 11.26
C ALA A 19 -18.03 18.25 10.15
N MET A 20 -19.02 17.37 10.01
CA MET A 20 -20.17 17.59 9.12
C MET A 20 -21.43 17.88 9.93
N ARG A 21 -22.14 18.93 9.55
CA ARG A 21 -23.36 19.41 10.23
C ARG A 21 -24.49 19.71 9.24
N THR A 22 -24.16 20.11 8.02
CA THR A 22 -25.15 20.45 7.00
C THR A 22 -24.88 19.73 5.68
N VAL A 23 -25.86 19.77 4.78
CA VAL A 23 -25.74 19.24 3.42
C VAL A 23 -24.60 19.92 2.66
N GLU A 24 -24.40 21.22 2.85
CA GLU A 24 -23.36 22.01 2.20
C GLU A 24 -21.95 21.57 2.61
N ASP A 25 -21.76 21.11 3.85
CA ASP A 25 -20.47 20.58 4.32
C ASP A 25 -20.00 19.36 3.50
N THR A 26 -20.95 18.61 2.91
CA THR A 26 -20.61 17.47 2.05
C THR A 26 -19.85 17.91 0.80
N GLY A 27 -20.05 19.16 0.35
CA GLY A 27 -19.56 19.70 -0.91
C GLY A 27 -20.32 19.19 -2.14
N LEU A 28 -21.37 18.38 -1.96
CA LEU A 28 -22.17 17.78 -3.03
C LEU A 28 -23.54 18.44 -3.12
N ASN A 29 -24.12 18.44 -4.33
CA ASN A 29 -25.47 18.93 -4.53
C ASN A 29 -26.52 17.90 -4.06
N MET A 30 -27.75 18.38 -3.80
CA MET A 30 -28.86 17.53 -3.34
C MET A 30 -29.22 16.41 -4.33
N GLY A 31 -29.00 16.62 -5.63
CA GLY A 31 -29.23 15.58 -6.65
C GLY A 31 -28.34 14.36 -6.47
N ILE A 32 -27.03 14.54 -6.30
CA ILE A 32 -26.07 13.44 -6.06
C ILE A 32 -26.41 12.71 -4.77
N LEU A 33 -26.72 13.45 -3.71
CA LEU A 33 -27.02 12.89 -2.39
C LEU A 33 -28.33 12.08 -2.40
N THR A 34 -29.36 12.57 -3.06
CA THR A 34 -30.65 11.88 -3.19
C THR A 34 -30.57 10.70 -4.15
N ASP A 35 -29.79 10.78 -5.22
CA ASP A 35 -29.48 9.64 -6.12
C ASP A 35 -28.76 8.53 -5.35
N LEU A 36 -27.78 8.86 -4.50
CA LEU A 36 -27.10 7.88 -3.65
C LEU A 36 -28.06 7.25 -2.64
N ALA A 37 -28.88 8.08 -1.97
CA ALA A 37 -29.84 7.62 -0.98
C ALA A 37 -30.91 6.70 -1.59
N ILE A 38 -31.51 7.08 -2.71
CA ILE A 38 -32.56 6.28 -3.36
C ILE A 38 -32.02 4.96 -3.89
N LYS A 39 -30.80 4.93 -4.45
CA LYS A 39 -30.12 3.68 -4.84
C LYS A 39 -29.87 2.77 -3.65
N THR A 40 -29.44 3.35 -2.52
CA THR A 40 -29.18 2.59 -1.28
C THR A 40 -30.46 1.94 -0.75
N ILE A 41 -31.59 2.67 -0.73
CA ILE A 41 -32.89 2.09 -0.35
C ILE A 41 -33.35 1.04 -1.37
N TYR A 42 -33.23 1.34 -2.67
CA TYR A 42 -33.64 0.43 -3.76
C TYR A 42 -32.96 -0.94 -3.67
N PHE A 43 -31.64 -0.98 -3.43
CA PHE A 43 -30.91 -2.25 -3.27
C PHE A 43 -31.19 -2.98 -1.96
N SER A 44 -31.74 -2.29 -0.95
CA SER A 44 -31.99 -2.85 0.39
C SER A 44 -33.43 -3.28 0.61
N GLY A 45 -34.37 -2.79 -0.20
CA GLY A 45 -35.80 -2.95 -0.02
C GLY A 45 -36.40 -1.95 0.98
N TYR A 46 -35.95 -1.98 2.24
CA TYR A 46 -36.35 -1.03 3.28
C TYR A 46 -35.18 -0.74 4.23
N LEU A 47 -35.10 0.50 4.73
CA LEU A 47 -34.09 0.94 5.70
C LEU A 47 -34.68 1.95 6.67
N SER A 48 -34.23 1.91 7.92
CA SER A 48 -34.42 3.04 8.83
C SER A 48 -33.60 4.25 8.38
N GLY A 49 -34.02 5.45 8.79
CA GLY A 49 -33.25 6.68 8.54
C GLY A 49 -31.82 6.60 9.08
N GLN A 50 -31.63 6.00 10.25
CA GLN A 50 -30.30 5.79 10.84
C GLN A 50 -29.46 4.80 10.02
N GLN A 51 -30.03 3.67 9.59
CA GLN A 51 -29.31 2.70 8.75
C GLN A 51 -28.92 3.30 7.39
N LEU A 52 -29.77 4.15 6.80
CA LEU A 52 -29.43 4.89 5.58
C LEU A 52 -28.24 5.81 5.82
N ALA A 53 -28.25 6.57 6.92
CA ALA A 53 -27.17 7.46 7.31
C ALA A 53 -25.84 6.72 7.50
N ASP A 54 -25.88 5.57 8.19
CA ASP A 54 -24.70 4.74 8.43
C ASP A 54 -24.12 4.19 7.12
N ARG A 55 -24.98 3.69 6.21
CA ARG A 55 -24.54 3.19 4.89
C ARG A 55 -23.96 4.27 3.99
N MET A 56 -24.53 5.47 4.02
CA MET A 56 -23.99 6.62 3.28
C MET A 56 -22.77 7.24 3.97
N CYS A 57 -22.44 6.84 5.21
CA CYS A 57 -21.44 7.48 6.06
C CYS A 57 -21.65 9.00 6.17
N LEU A 58 -22.90 9.39 6.46
CA LEU A 58 -23.30 10.78 6.70
C LEU A 58 -24.00 10.91 8.05
N PRO A 59 -23.91 12.06 8.75
CA PRO A 59 -24.72 12.32 9.94
C PRO A 59 -26.21 12.25 9.63
N TYR A 60 -27.00 11.63 10.52
CA TYR A 60 -28.45 11.65 10.35
C TYR A 60 -29.01 13.08 10.43
N THR A 61 -28.75 13.76 11.54
CA THR A 61 -29.22 15.12 11.82
C THR A 61 -28.53 16.16 10.95
N GLY A 62 -29.30 17.02 10.29
CA GLY A 62 -28.84 18.14 9.48
C GLY A 62 -28.39 17.77 8.06
N VAL A 63 -28.28 16.48 7.74
CA VAL A 63 -27.85 15.98 6.41
C VAL A 63 -28.84 14.98 5.87
N VAL A 64 -28.91 13.77 6.43
CA VAL A 64 -29.73 12.68 5.89
C VAL A 64 -31.22 12.92 6.13
N ASP A 65 -31.60 13.54 7.26
CA ASP A 65 -32.97 14.02 7.50
C ASP A 65 -33.44 14.98 6.39
N ARG A 66 -32.59 15.91 5.94
CA ARG A 66 -32.89 16.84 4.83
C ARG A 66 -33.03 16.13 3.50
N ILE A 67 -32.20 15.13 3.25
CA ILE A 67 -32.26 14.28 2.05
C ILE A 67 -33.59 13.49 2.04
N ILE A 68 -33.93 12.86 3.17
CA ILE A 68 -35.19 12.11 3.35
C ILE A 68 -36.40 13.04 3.16
N ASP A 69 -36.39 14.23 3.78
CA ASP A 69 -37.46 15.21 3.64
C ASP A 69 -37.70 15.61 2.18
N PHE A 70 -36.61 15.80 1.42
CA PHE A 70 -36.70 16.08 -0.01
C PHE A 70 -37.32 14.89 -0.76
N MET A 71 -36.83 13.67 -0.53
CA MET A 71 -37.34 12.46 -1.18
C MET A 71 -38.81 12.17 -0.83
N LYS A 72 -39.25 12.50 0.39
CA LYS A 72 -40.66 12.42 0.81
C LYS A 72 -41.54 13.43 0.07
N ARG A 73 -41.10 14.70 -0.03
CA ARG A 73 -41.84 15.74 -0.78
C ARG A 73 -41.97 15.37 -2.25
N GLU A 74 -40.93 14.80 -2.82
CA GLU A 74 -40.92 14.29 -4.19
C GLU A 74 -41.70 12.98 -4.37
N LYS A 75 -42.22 12.39 -3.29
CA LYS A 75 -42.95 11.11 -3.26
C LYS A 75 -42.12 9.94 -3.81
N TRP A 76 -40.80 9.95 -3.62
CA TRP A 76 -39.92 8.84 -3.99
C TRP A 76 -39.87 7.76 -2.92
N ILE A 77 -40.15 8.13 -1.67
CA ILE A 77 -40.18 7.20 -0.53
C ILE A 77 -41.43 7.45 0.31
N GLU A 78 -41.83 6.41 1.03
CA GLU A 78 -42.96 6.40 1.96
C GLU A 78 -42.51 5.86 3.31
N VAL A 79 -43.20 6.28 4.38
CA VAL A 79 -42.95 5.77 5.73
C VAL A 79 -43.79 4.52 5.92
N ARG A 80 -43.14 3.36 6.12
CA ARG A 80 -43.81 2.08 6.33
C ARG A 80 -44.29 1.90 7.78
N GLY A 81 -43.50 2.39 8.73
CA GLY A 81 -43.74 2.25 10.16
C GLY A 81 -42.68 2.95 11.00
N ALA A 82 -42.89 3.00 12.32
CA ALA A 82 -41.97 3.59 13.28
C ALA A 82 -41.52 2.54 14.29
N ALA A 83 -40.22 2.25 14.36
CA ALA A 83 -39.65 1.35 15.38
C ALA A 83 -39.33 2.08 16.69
N GLY A 84 -39.60 3.38 16.78
CA GLY A 84 -39.34 4.23 17.94
C GLY A 84 -39.93 5.64 17.79
N ILE A 85 -39.65 6.51 18.78
CA ILE A 85 -40.24 7.87 18.87
C ILE A 85 -39.52 8.87 17.94
N SER A 86 -38.26 8.59 17.56
CA SER A 86 -37.46 9.47 16.71
C SER A 86 -37.64 9.15 15.23
N GLU A 87 -37.69 10.18 14.37
CA GLU A 87 -37.76 10.01 12.91
C GLU A 87 -36.58 9.22 12.32
N ALA A 88 -35.44 9.18 13.04
CA ALA A 88 -34.28 8.35 12.66
C ALA A 88 -34.59 6.85 12.68
N SER A 89 -35.58 6.44 13.48
CA SER A 89 -36.04 5.05 13.60
C SER A 89 -37.21 4.70 12.68
N TYR A 90 -37.69 5.65 11.87
CA TYR A 90 -38.73 5.38 10.89
C TYR A 90 -38.16 4.55 9.74
N GLU A 91 -38.92 3.55 9.32
CA GLU A 91 -38.58 2.71 8.18
C GLU A 91 -39.13 3.31 6.89
N TYR A 92 -38.23 3.54 5.93
CA TYR A 92 -38.55 4.10 4.63
C TYR A 92 -38.57 3.01 3.57
N LEU A 93 -39.63 3.00 2.76
CA LEU A 93 -39.81 2.13 1.60
C LEU A 93 -39.80 2.98 0.33
N ILE A 94 -39.26 2.43 -0.75
CA ILE A 94 -39.31 3.08 -2.06
C ILE A 94 -40.72 3.02 -2.67
N SER A 95 -41.20 4.13 -3.22
CA SER A 95 -42.45 4.18 -3.97
C SER A 95 -42.23 3.75 -5.42
N GLN A 96 -43.30 3.61 -6.21
CA GLN A 96 -43.16 3.35 -7.66
C GLN A 96 -42.42 4.48 -8.38
N LYS A 97 -42.71 5.76 -8.05
CA LYS A 97 -41.99 6.92 -8.60
C LYS A 97 -40.52 6.90 -8.18
N GLY A 98 -40.24 6.51 -6.93
CA GLY A 98 -38.87 6.33 -6.43
C GLY A 98 -38.12 5.22 -7.16
N SER A 99 -38.78 4.10 -7.46
CA SER A 99 -38.19 2.98 -8.19
C SER A 99 -37.76 3.40 -9.59
N SER A 100 -38.59 4.14 -10.32
CA SER A 100 -38.21 4.71 -11.61
C SER A 100 -37.02 5.68 -11.47
N LYS A 101 -37.00 6.51 -10.43
CA LYS A 101 -35.87 7.42 -10.17
C LYS A 101 -34.58 6.67 -9.84
N ALA A 102 -34.66 5.58 -9.06
CA ALA A 102 -33.52 4.74 -8.74
C ALA A 102 -32.94 4.09 -10.01
N GLN A 103 -33.80 3.59 -10.90
CA GLN A 103 -33.38 3.02 -12.18
C GLN A 103 -32.64 4.05 -13.04
N GLU A 104 -33.20 5.27 -13.19
CA GLU A 104 -32.53 6.39 -13.87
C GLU A 104 -31.16 6.72 -13.25
N ALA A 105 -31.08 6.74 -11.91
CA ALA A 105 -29.82 6.98 -11.21
C ALA A 105 -28.80 5.86 -11.42
N THR A 106 -29.23 4.58 -11.43
CA THR A 106 -28.36 3.43 -11.70
C THR A 106 -27.87 3.39 -13.15
N GLU A 107 -28.63 3.94 -14.09
CA GLU A 107 -28.17 4.10 -15.47
C GLU A 107 -27.00 5.07 -15.58
N ARG A 108 -26.92 6.09 -14.70
CA ARG A 108 -25.75 6.96 -14.58
C ARG A 108 -24.58 6.26 -13.89
N ASN A 109 -24.81 5.74 -12.68
CA ASN A 109 -23.85 4.90 -11.96
C ASN A 109 -24.52 4.03 -10.90
N MET A 110 -24.02 2.81 -10.71
CA MET A 110 -24.54 1.85 -9.73
C MET A 110 -23.92 1.99 -8.33
N TYR A 111 -23.05 3.00 -8.12
CA TYR A 111 -22.39 3.19 -6.83
C TYR A 111 -23.40 3.44 -5.70
N ALA A 112 -23.37 2.59 -4.68
CA ALA A 112 -24.21 2.68 -3.47
C ALA A 112 -23.39 2.37 -2.20
N GLY A 113 -22.16 2.90 -2.14
CA GLY A 113 -21.30 2.83 -0.97
C GLY A 113 -21.31 4.13 -0.15
N PRO A 114 -20.31 4.33 0.73
CA PRO A 114 -20.10 5.58 1.46
C PRO A 114 -20.13 6.80 0.53
N CYS A 115 -20.74 7.89 0.97
CA CYS A 115 -20.84 9.12 0.18
C CYS A 115 -19.45 9.61 -0.22
N PRO A 116 -19.22 9.94 -1.51
CA PRO A 116 -17.91 10.42 -1.94
C PRO A 116 -17.60 11.81 -1.37
N VAL A 117 -16.32 12.15 -1.31
CA VAL A 117 -15.85 13.53 -1.06
C VAL A 117 -15.54 14.20 -2.39
N THR A 118 -15.62 15.53 -2.48
CA THR A 118 -15.25 16.19 -3.73
C THR A 118 -13.75 16.07 -4.01
N LEU A 119 -13.36 16.10 -5.29
CA LEU A 119 -11.94 16.15 -5.66
C LEU A 119 -11.19 17.30 -4.96
N ALA A 120 -11.82 18.46 -4.82
CA ALA A 120 -11.22 19.61 -4.13
C ALA A 120 -10.94 19.31 -2.65
N GLN A 121 -11.87 18.66 -1.95
CA GLN A 121 -11.68 18.22 -0.56
C GLN A 121 -10.54 17.19 -0.44
N TYR A 122 -10.48 16.22 -1.36
CA TYR A 122 -9.38 15.25 -1.42
C TYR A 122 -8.02 15.94 -1.60
N VAL A 123 -7.90 16.82 -2.61
CA VAL A 123 -6.65 17.55 -2.89
C VAL A 123 -6.21 18.39 -1.70
N TYR A 124 -7.15 19.08 -1.04
CA TYR A 124 -6.87 19.86 0.16
C TYR A 124 -6.35 18.97 1.30
N ALA A 125 -7.03 17.87 1.60
CA ALA A 125 -6.64 16.95 2.67
C ALA A 125 -5.26 16.31 2.42
N VAL A 126 -4.97 15.91 1.18
CA VAL A 126 -3.66 15.36 0.81
C VAL A 126 -2.56 16.40 1.00
N LYS A 127 -2.78 17.64 0.56
CA LYS A 127 -1.80 18.73 0.76
C LYS A 127 -1.55 19.02 2.24
N ALA A 128 -2.60 18.98 3.07
CA ALA A 128 -2.48 19.21 4.51
C ALA A 128 -1.78 18.06 5.26
N GLN A 129 -1.92 16.83 4.78
CA GLN A 129 -1.33 15.62 5.36
C GLN A 129 0.05 15.25 4.79
N TYR A 130 0.49 15.94 3.72
CA TYR A 130 1.80 15.74 3.14
C TYR A 130 2.88 16.35 4.03
N ASN A 131 3.21 15.62 5.09
CA ASN A 131 4.31 15.89 6.00
C ASN A 131 5.22 14.67 6.02
N ARG A 132 6.45 14.80 5.53
CA ARG A 132 7.45 13.74 5.57
C ARG A 132 8.45 14.08 6.66
N PRO A 133 8.57 13.29 7.74
CA PRO A 133 9.56 13.56 8.77
C PRO A 133 10.96 13.48 8.15
N LEU A 134 11.85 14.37 8.61
CA LEU A 134 13.25 14.30 8.23
C LEU A 134 13.86 13.04 8.83
N VAL A 135 14.45 12.23 7.97
CA VAL A 135 15.08 10.97 8.31
C VAL A 135 16.52 11.26 8.68
N GLN A 136 16.87 11.01 9.93
CA GLN A 136 18.24 11.12 10.43
C GLN A 136 18.89 9.74 10.50
N ARG A 137 20.22 9.73 10.53
CA ARG A 137 21.02 8.49 10.49
C ARG A 137 20.71 7.59 11.67
N GLU A 138 20.58 8.14 12.87
CA GLU A 138 20.26 7.39 14.08
C GLU A 138 18.87 6.72 13.98
N GLY A 139 17.91 7.40 13.36
CA GLY A 139 16.58 6.85 13.12
C GLY A 139 16.63 5.65 12.17
N LEU A 140 17.38 5.77 11.06
CA LEU A 140 17.57 4.67 10.12
C LEU A 140 18.25 3.47 10.78
N ILE A 141 19.31 3.67 11.56
CA ILE A 141 19.98 2.55 12.25
C ILE A 141 18.99 1.77 13.12
N LYS A 142 18.14 2.46 13.87
CA LYS A 142 17.07 1.82 14.66
C LYS A 142 16.06 1.09 13.78
N ALA A 143 15.64 1.69 12.67
CA ALA A 143 14.70 1.07 11.73
C ALA A 143 15.22 -0.25 11.13
N PHE A 144 16.54 -0.36 11.02
CA PHE A 144 17.24 -1.48 10.42
C PHE A 144 17.90 -2.41 11.44
N GLU A 145 17.64 -2.31 12.75
CA GLU A 145 18.41 -3.07 13.76
C GLU A 145 18.34 -4.60 13.55
N ASP A 146 17.18 -5.12 13.13
CA ASP A 146 17.02 -6.56 12.86
C ASP A 146 17.62 -7.00 11.52
N LEU A 147 18.03 -6.07 10.66
CA LEU A 147 18.63 -6.36 9.36
C LEU A 147 20.14 -6.12 9.41
N VAL A 148 20.89 -7.00 8.76
CA VAL A 148 22.34 -6.83 8.62
C VAL A 148 22.59 -5.92 7.42
N VAL A 149 22.77 -4.63 7.70
CA VAL A 149 22.95 -3.57 6.70
C VAL A 149 24.27 -2.86 6.95
N GLY A 150 25.07 -2.65 5.90
CA GLY A 150 26.31 -1.87 6.00
C GLY A 150 26.08 -0.36 6.05
N ASP A 151 26.94 0.38 6.75
CA ASP A 151 26.87 1.84 6.89
C ASP A 151 26.78 2.57 5.54
N ALA A 152 27.57 2.16 4.56
CA ALA A 152 27.58 2.75 3.22
C ALA A 152 26.22 2.65 2.50
N MET A 153 25.42 1.62 2.81
CA MET A 153 24.07 1.47 2.27
C MET A 153 23.12 2.47 2.95
N LEU A 154 23.19 2.59 4.27
CA LEU A 154 22.40 3.57 5.02
C LEU A 154 22.69 5.02 4.57
N ASP A 155 23.96 5.34 4.32
CA ASP A 155 24.41 6.66 3.88
C ASP A 155 23.92 7.02 2.46
N LYS A 156 23.62 6.02 1.61
CA LYS A 156 22.96 6.24 0.29
C LYS A 156 21.46 6.41 0.43
N ILE A 157 20.84 5.66 1.34
CA ILE A 157 19.38 5.56 1.47
C ILE A 157 18.76 6.73 2.22
N GLY A 158 19.39 7.19 3.31
CA GLY A 158 18.86 8.33 4.07
C GLY A 158 18.61 9.57 3.20
N PRO A 159 19.59 10.02 2.41
CA PRO A 159 19.40 11.11 1.45
C PRO A 159 18.34 10.79 0.39
N ALA A 160 18.30 9.55 -0.11
CA ALA A 160 17.34 9.13 -1.13
C ALA A 160 15.90 9.25 -0.64
N ILE A 161 15.66 8.88 0.61
CA ILE A 161 14.34 8.94 1.18
C ILE A 161 13.96 10.38 1.56
N ASN A 162 14.89 11.16 2.11
CA ASN A 162 14.67 12.57 2.44
C ASN A 162 14.35 13.43 1.22
N SER A 163 14.93 13.12 0.05
CA SER A 163 14.62 13.86 -1.18
C SER A 163 13.17 13.65 -1.62
N GLY A 164 12.56 12.54 -1.21
CA GLY A 164 11.23 12.11 -1.61
C GLY A 164 11.08 11.83 -3.11
N LYS A 165 12.19 11.81 -3.87
CA LYS A 165 12.23 11.52 -5.31
C LYS A 165 12.20 10.01 -5.54
N ALA A 166 12.00 9.59 -6.79
CA ALA A 166 12.01 8.18 -7.14
C ALA A 166 13.37 7.53 -6.81
N ILE A 167 13.31 6.26 -6.39
CA ILE A 167 14.46 5.45 -6.04
C ILE A 167 14.54 4.27 -7.01
N PHE A 168 15.74 3.98 -7.50
CA PHE A 168 16.04 2.80 -8.30
C PHE A 168 16.94 1.85 -7.49
N MET A 169 16.40 0.72 -7.05
CA MET A 169 17.14 -0.34 -6.39
C MET A 169 17.48 -1.44 -7.39
N HIS A 170 18.77 -1.75 -7.54
CA HIS A 170 19.21 -2.82 -8.43
C HIS A 170 20.23 -3.70 -7.74
N GLY A 171 20.36 -4.93 -8.23
CA GLY A 171 21.35 -5.88 -7.74
C GLY A 171 20.82 -7.31 -7.83
N PRO A 172 21.65 -8.29 -7.46
CA PRO A 172 21.29 -9.69 -7.62
C PRO A 172 20.03 -10.09 -6.84
N PRO A 173 19.34 -11.17 -7.26
CA PRO A 173 18.20 -11.69 -6.52
C PRO A 173 18.64 -12.28 -5.18
N GLY A 174 17.73 -12.28 -4.20
CA GLY A 174 18.00 -12.88 -2.89
C GLY A 174 18.81 -12.01 -1.91
N ASN A 175 19.02 -10.72 -2.20
CA ASN A 175 19.67 -9.78 -1.27
C ASN A 175 18.70 -8.83 -0.54
N GLY A 176 17.40 -9.12 -0.59
CA GLY A 176 16.42 -8.44 0.27
C GLY A 176 16.02 -7.03 -0.15
N LYS A 177 16.11 -6.67 -1.45
CA LYS A 177 15.67 -5.35 -1.99
C LYS A 177 14.26 -4.95 -1.50
N THR A 178 13.32 -5.88 -1.62
CA THR A 178 11.92 -5.72 -1.24
C THR A 178 11.76 -5.48 0.27
N THR A 179 12.42 -6.31 1.09
CA THR A 179 12.44 -6.15 2.55
C THR A 179 13.04 -4.81 2.95
N PHE A 180 14.15 -4.45 2.30
CA PHE A 180 14.88 -3.22 2.58
C PHE A 180 14.02 -2.00 2.30
N ALA A 181 13.46 -1.88 1.10
CA ALA A 181 12.61 -0.77 0.70
C ALA A 181 11.37 -0.61 1.58
N THR A 182 10.69 -1.73 1.88
CA THR A 182 9.47 -1.74 2.68
C THR A 182 9.74 -1.29 4.11
N ARG A 183 10.83 -1.74 4.73
CA ARG A 183 11.21 -1.29 6.08
C ARG A 183 11.60 0.18 6.09
N ALA A 184 12.43 0.61 5.14
CA ALA A 184 12.82 2.01 5.01
C ALA A 184 11.57 2.89 4.89
N ALA A 185 10.66 2.54 3.97
CA ALA A 185 9.44 3.29 3.75
C ALA A 185 8.55 3.34 4.99
N ARG A 186 8.28 2.21 5.66
CA ARG A 186 7.44 2.22 6.87
C ARG A 186 8.00 3.10 7.97
N PHE A 187 9.32 3.11 8.16
CA PHE A 187 9.96 3.98 9.13
C PHE A 187 9.82 5.47 8.78
N VAL A 188 9.97 5.80 7.50
CA VAL A 188 9.97 7.20 7.02
C VAL A 188 8.60 7.78 6.88
N LEU A 189 7.63 6.97 6.43
CA LEU A 189 6.31 7.46 6.07
C LEU A 189 5.63 8.13 7.27
N GLY A 190 5.95 7.73 8.50
CA GLY A 190 5.56 8.44 9.71
C GLY A 190 4.14 8.10 10.15
N GLU A 191 3.38 9.11 10.57
CA GLU A 191 2.04 8.95 11.15
C GLU A 191 1.00 8.45 10.14
N ASP A 192 -0.11 7.91 10.67
CA ASP A 192 -1.30 7.50 9.93
C ASP A 192 -1.83 8.58 8.96
N LEU A 193 -2.61 8.15 7.98
CA LEU A 193 -3.18 8.97 6.92
C LEU A 193 -4.71 8.83 6.91
N TRP A 194 -5.40 9.94 6.67
CA TRP A 194 -6.83 9.93 6.34
C TRP A 194 -7.02 9.95 4.83
N ILE A 195 -7.79 9.00 4.31
CA ILE A 195 -8.22 8.94 2.91
C ILE A 195 -9.74 8.83 2.83
N PRO A 196 -10.39 9.37 1.79
CA PRO A 196 -11.82 9.13 1.61
C PRO A 196 -12.07 7.72 1.08
N TYR A 197 -13.27 7.19 1.31
CA TYR A 197 -13.66 5.94 0.66
C TYR A 197 -13.70 6.09 -0.88
N ALA A 198 -14.30 7.17 -1.35
CA ALA A 198 -14.42 7.50 -2.77
C ALA A 198 -14.37 9.03 -3.00
N ILE A 199 -14.06 9.42 -4.24
CA ILE A 199 -13.99 10.80 -4.70
C ILE A 199 -15.06 11.03 -5.77
N ASP A 200 -15.75 12.16 -5.70
CA ASP A 200 -16.64 12.68 -6.73
C ASP A 200 -15.89 13.60 -7.68
N VAL A 201 -16.07 13.36 -8.98
CA VAL A 201 -15.65 14.25 -10.07
C VAL A 201 -16.84 14.42 -11.02
N ASP A 202 -17.57 15.53 -10.85
CA ASP A 202 -18.74 15.87 -11.66
C ASP A 202 -19.80 14.75 -11.71
N GLY A 203 -20.09 14.11 -10.57
CA GLY A 203 -21.04 13.00 -10.51
C GLY A 203 -20.48 11.64 -10.96
N GLN A 204 -19.23 11.57 -11.42
CA GLN A 204 -18.50 10.32 -11.58
C GLN A 204 -17.81 9.95 -10.26
N VAL A 205 -17.95 8.70 -9.85
CA VAL A 205 -17.36 8.20 -8.59
C VAL A 205 -16.06 7.45 -8.89
N ILE A 206 -15.00 7.80 -8.16
CA ILE A 206 -13.71 7.09 -8.17
C ILE A 206 -13.51 6.47 -6.78
N ARG A 207 -13.50 5.14 -6.70
CA ARG A 207 -13.21 4.41 -5.45
C ARG A 207 -11.71 4.45 -5.17
N VAL A 208 -11.36 4.91 -3.96
CA VAL A 208 -9.97 5.07 -3.52
C VAL A 208 -9.61 4.00 -2.50
N TYR A 209 -10.40 3.92 -1.42
CA TYR A 209 -10.19 2.90 -0.39
C TYR A 209 -10.58 1.51 -0.90
N ASP A 210 -9.76 0.54 -0.52
CA ASP A 210 -10.06 -0.89 -0.60
C ASP A 210 -9.32 -1.61 0.54
N ASN A 211 -9.77 -2.81 0.87
CA ASN A 211 -9.24 -3.63 1.97
C ASN A 211 -7.99 -4.43 1.58
N VAL A 212 -7.57 -4.39 0.31
CA VAL A 212 -6.40 -5.13 -0.19
C VAL A 212 -5.13 -4.28 -0.02
N ASN A 213 -5.24 -2.99 -0.32
CA ASN A 213 -4.14 -2.03 -0.37
C ASN A 213 -4.06 -1.13 0.87
N HIS A 214 -5.14 -1.04 1.66
CA HIS A 214 -5.19 -0.16 2.82
C HIS A 214 -5.51 -0.91 4.12
N GLU A 215 -4.68 -0.67 5.14
CA GLU A 215 -4.87 -1.20 6.48
C GLU A 215 -5.52 -0.12 7.36
N ILE A 216 -6.74 -0.37 7.83
CA ILE A 216 -7.49 0.55 8.69
C ILE A 216 -6.80 0.65 10.06
N VAL A 217 -6.75 1.87 10.60
CA VAL A 217 -6.39 2.12 12.00
C VAL A 217 -7.65 2.38 12.79
N GLU A 218 -7.91 1.55 13.78
CA GLU A 218 -9.03 1.74 14.70
C GLU A 218 -8.85 3.04 15.50
N ILE A 219 -9.93 3.80 15.63
CA ILE A 219 -9.95 5.07 16.34
C ILE A 219 -10.82 4.88 17.57
N PRO A 220 -10.26 5.03 18.78
CA PRO A 220 -11.05 5.02 20.01
C PRO A 220 -12.23 6.00 19.91
N GLU A 221 -13.42 5.59 20.36
CA GLU A 221 -14.64 6.41 20.23
C GLU A 221 -14.52 7.81 20.85
N GLU A 222 -13.72 7.94 21.92
CA GLU A 222 -13.41 9.21 22.58
C GLU A 222 -12.70 10.22 21.67
N ILE A 223 -11.94 9.73 20.67
CA ILE A 223 -11.21 10.54 19.69
C ILE A 223 -12.06 10.81 18.44
N ASN A 224 -13.07 10.00 18.15
CA ASN A 224 -13.97 10.17 17.01
C ASN A 224 -14.89 11.39 17.11
N ARG A 225 -14.95 12.03 18.29
CA ARG A 225 -15.62 13.31 18.50
C ARG A 225 -14.57 14.43 18.42
N THR A 226 -14.93 15.54 17.78
CA THR A 226 -14.11 16.77 17.86
C THR A 226 -14.05 17.25 19.31
N GLN A 227 -13.16 18.20 19.62
CA GLN A 227 -13.13 18.86 20.94
C GLN A 227 -14.48 19.50 21.33
N THR A 228 -15.37 19.71 20.35
CA THR A 228 -16.73 20.24 20.50
C THR A 228 -17.82 19.15 20.56
N GLY A 229 -17.45 17.86 20.63
CA GLY A 229 -18.38 16.74 20.74
C GLY A 229 -19.03 16.28 19.42
N VAL A 230 -18.69 16.91 18.29
CA VAL A 230 -19.29 16.63 16.98
C VAL A 230 -18.54 15.47 16.30
N ARG A 231 -19.27 14.54 15.68
CA ARG A 231 -18.68 13.42 14.95
C ARG A 231 -17.88 13.96 13.75
N ARG A 232 -16.64 13.48 13.60
CA ARG A 232 -15.81 13.75 12.42
C ARG A 232 -16.51 13.23 11.15
N ASP A 233 -16.21 13.82 10.00
CA ASP A 233 -16.72 13.35 8.71
C ASP A 233 -16.41 11.84 8.51
N PRO A 234 -17.44 10.96 8.54
CA PRO A 234 -17.22 9.52 8.52
C PRO A 234 -16.94 8.96 7.12
N ARG A 235 -16.94 9.80 6.08
CA ARG A 235 -16.50 9.43 4.72
C ARG A 235 -14.98 9.22 4.64
N TRP A 236 -14.24 9.74 5.63
CA TRP A 236 -12.79 9.60 5.75
C TRP A 236 -12.42 8.44 6.65
N ILE A 237 -11.48 7.63 6.18
CA ILE A 237 -10.99 6.43 6.82
C ILE A 237 -9.54 6.68 7.21
N LYS A 238 -9.22 6.44 8.48
CA LYS A 238 -7.84 6.48 8.96
C LYS A 238 -7.17 5.16 8.65
N ILE A 239 -6.03 5.22 7.98
CA ILE A 239 -5.25 4.07 7.54
C ILE A 239 -3.80 4.23 7.97
N LYS A 240 -3.07 3.13 8.08
CA LYS A 240 -1.60 3.21 8.04
C LYS A 240 -1.20 3.75 6.68
N ARG A 241 -0.09 4.50 6.60
CA ARG A 241 0.36 5.03 5.31
C ARG A 241 0.55 3.90 4.30
N PRO A 242 -0.02 4.05 3.10
CA PRO A 242 -0.11 2.94 2.17
C PRO A 242 1.27 2.54 1.67
N VAL A 243 1.53 1.24 1.67
CA VAL A 243 2.71 0.64 1.07
C VAL A 243 2.21 -0.39 0.08
N ILE A 244 2.08 0.02 -1.18
CA ILE A 244 1.55 -0.83 -2.25
C ILE A 244 2.72 -1.39 -3.04
N MET A 245 2.68 -2.69 -3.30
CA MET A 245 3.70 -3.44 -4.00
C MET A 245 3.08 -4.15 -5.19
N VAL A 246 3.72 -4.01 -6.35
CA VAL A 246 3.32 -4.67 -7.59
C VAL A 246 4.53 -5.28 -8.29
N GLY A 247 4.35 -6.42 -8.93
CA GLY A 247 5.38 -7.15 -9.67
C GLY A 247 5.09 -7.22 -11.17
N GLY A 248 5.12 -8.44 -11.72
CA GLY A 248 4.91 -8.71 -13.14
C GLY A 248 3.46 -8.47 -13.63
N GLU A 249 2.50 -8.39 -12.70
CA GLU A 249 1.09 -8.16 -12.95
C GLU A 249 0.74 -6.70 -13.24
N LEU A 250 1.68 -5.76 -13.03
CA LEU A 250 1.45 -4.36 -13.35
C LEU A 250 1.30 -4.18 -14.86
N THR A 251 0.22 -3.53 -15.27
CA THR A 251 -0.07 -3.15 -16.66
C THR A 251 -0.20 -1.64 -16.79
N MET A 252 -0.08 -1.11 -18.01
CA MET A 252 -0.30 0.31 -18.29
C MET A 252 -1.71 0.77 -17.88
N ALA A 253 -2.72 -0.08 -18.07
CA ALA A 253 -4.09 0.21 -17.66
C ALA A 253 -4.23 0.38 -16.14
N GLY A 254 -3.43 -0.33 -15.34
CA GLY A 254 -3.39 -0.18 -13.88
C GLY A 254 -2.78 1.13 -13.39
N LEU A 255 -2.22 1.95 -14.30
CA LEU A 255 -1.70 3.29 -14.01
C LEU A 255 -2.70 4.41 -14.36
N ASP A 256 -3.87 4.07 -14.91
CA ASP A 256 -4.93 5.02 -15.21
C ASP A 256 -6.24 4.61 -14.49
N LEU A 257 -7.26 5.47 -14.54
CA LEU A 257 -8.56 5.16 -13.94
C LEU A 257 -9.20 3.97 -14.64
N VAL A 258 -9.50 2.90 -13.87
CA VAL A 258 -10.13 1.71 -14.42
C VAL A 258 -11.64 1.87 -14.33
N TYR A 259 -12.29 2.12 -15.46
CA TYR A 259 -13.74 2.26 -15.53
C TYR A 259 -14.43 0.89 -15.62
N ASP A 260 -15.38 0.63 -14.73
CA ASP A 260 -16.26 -0.54 -14.83
C ASP A 260 -17.49 -0.19 -15.69
N PRO A 261 -17.68 -0.79 -16.88
CA PRO A 261 -18.81 -0.45 -17.76
C PRO A 261 -20.16 -0.96 -17.26
N ILE A 262 -20.17 -1.95 -16.37
CA ILE A 262 -21.39 -2.52 -15.78
C ILE A 262 -21.82 -1.64 -14.62
N ASN A 263 -20.92 -1.41 -13.67
CA ASN A 263 -21.21 -0.65 -12.46
C ASN A 263 -21.12 0.88 -12.67
N LYS A 264 -20.47 1.32 -13.75
CA LYS A 264 -20.36 2.71 -14.21
C LYS A 264 -19.72 3.66 -13.18
N TYR A 265 -18.67 3.18 -12.53
CA TYR A 265 -17.78 3.99 -11.70
C TYR A 265 -16.32 3.54 -11.91
N TYR A 266 -15.38 4.32 -11.40
CA TYR A 266 -13.95 4.06 -11.58
C TYR A 266 -13.33 3.46 -10.31
N GLU A 267 -12.31 2.65 -10.51
CA GLU A 267 -11.32 2.31 -9.50
C GLU A 267 -10.08 3.19 -9.67
N ALA A 268 -9.56 3.70 -8.55
CA ALA A 268 -8.32 4.47 -8.54
C ALA A 268 -7.11 3.61 -8.92
N PRO A 269 -6.14 4.14 -9.71
CA PRO A 269 -4.90 3.43 -10.01
C PRO A 269 -3.99 3.33 -8.77
N PHE A 270 -3.01 2.42 -8.83
CA PHE A 270 -2.16 2.10 -7.68
C PHE A 270 -1.41 3.30 -7.12
N GLN A 271 -0.91 4.22 -7.94
CA GLN A 271 -0.22 5.43 -7.45
C GLN A 271 -1.15 6.37 -6.67
N LEU A 272 -2.44 6.40 -7.00
CA LEU A 272 -3.44 7.21 -6.31
C LEU A 272 -3.79 6.55 -4.97
N LYS A 273 -3.94 5.22 -4.95
CA LYS A 273 -4.10 4.45 -3.70
C LYS A 273 -2.87 4.55 -2.79
N ALA A 274 -1.67 4.56 -3.37
CA ALA A 274 -0.41 4.70 -2.65
C ALA A 274 -0.04 6.15 -2.29
N ASN A 275 -0.91 7.13 -2.56
CA ASN A 275 -0.56 8.53 -2.39
C ASN A 275 -0.23 8.86 -0.93
N CYS A 276 0.73 9.78 -0.70
CA CYS A 276 1.34 10.03 0.60
C CYS A 276 2.05 8.81 1.24
N GLY A 277 2.17 7.70 0.51
CA GLY A 277 2.81 6.45 0.93
C GLY A 277 3.98 6.07 0.03
N MET A 278 4.16 4.77 -0.15
CA MET A 278 5.12 4.18 -1.08
C MET A 278 4.41 3.33 -2.13
N PHE A 279 4.87 3.45 -3.38
CA PHE A 279 4.54 2.52 -4.45
C PHE A 279 5.83 1.81 -4.92
N PHE A 280 5.91 0.51 -4.65
CA PHE A 280 7.06 -0.33 -4.95
C PHE A 280 6.77 -1.22 -6.15
N ILE A 281 7.59 -1.09 -7.19
CA ILE A 281 7.52 -1.91 -8.41
C ILE A 281 8.67 -2.90 -8.37
N ASP A 282 8.37 -4.16 -8.07
CA ASP A 282 9.36 -5.25 -8.05
C ASP A 282 9.59 -5.83 -9.45
N ASP A 283 10.75 -6.45 -9.62
CA ASP A 283 11.18 -7.06 -10.89
C ASP A 283 10.96 -6.14 -12.11
N PHE A 284 11.22 -4.85 -11.95
CA PHE A 284 11.09 -3.86 -13.00
C PHE A 284 11.90 -4.24 -14.23
N GLY A 285 11.23 -4.29 -15.39
CA GLY A 285 11.78 -4.85 -16.62
C GLY A 285 11.27 -6.23 -17.00
N ARG A 286 10.48 -6.87 -16.12
CA ARG A 286 9.86 -8.18 -16.38
C ARG A 286 8.34 -8.11 -16.54
N GLN A 287 7.79 -6.91 -16.59
CA GLN A 287 6.37 -6.67 -16.86
C GLN A 287 6.05 -6.87 -18.35
N GLN A 288 4.76 -7.06 -18.65
CA GLN A 288 4.27 -7.16 -20.03
C GLN A 288 4.51 -5.88 -20.85
N MET A 289 4.49 -4.72 -20.18
CA MET A 289 4.81 -3.43 -20.80
C MET A 289 6.31 -3.15 -20.75
N ARG A 290 6.81 -2.36 -21.70
CA ARG A 290 8.21 -1.97 -21.71
C ARG A 290 8.47 -0.95 -20.58
N PRO A 291 9.61 -1.01 -19.88
CA PRO A 291 10.02 -0.03 -18.87
C PRO A 291 9.88 1.43 -19.32
N GLN A 292 10.22 1.69 -20.59
CA GLN A 292 10.14 3.01 -21.20
C GLN A 292 8.70 3.54 -21.25
N ASP A 293 7.71 2.69 -21.51
CA ASP A 293 6.30 3.11 -21.61
C ASP A 293 5.78 3.57 -20.25
N LEU A 294 6.10 2.83 -19.17
CA LEU A 294 5.76 3.21 -17.80
C LEU A 294 6.47 4.51 -17.40
N LEU A 295 7.76 4.63 -17.67
CA LEU A 295 8.52 5.82 -17.29
C LEU A 295 8.07 7.06 -18.07
N ASN A 296 7.72 6.91 -19.36
CA ASN A 296 7.11 7.97 -20.17
C ASN A 296 5.81 8.49 -19.55
N ARG A 297 4.94 7.59 -19.08
CA ARG A 297 3.68 7.96 -18.41
C ARG A 297 3.91 8.79 -17.15
N TRP A 298 5.07 8.64 -16.51
CA TRP A 298 5.41 9.32 -15.27
C TRP A 298 6.49 10.40 -15.39
N ILE A 299 6.91 10.77 -16.60
CA ILE A 299 7.81 11.91 -16.85
C ILE A 299 7.29 13.16 -16.12
N VAL A 300 6.03 13.54 -16.40
CA VAL A 300 5.43 14.74 -15.83
C VAL A 300 5.13 14.58 -14.33
N PRO A 301 4.45 13.50 -13.87
CA PRO A 301 4.18 13.29 -12.45
C PRO A 301 5.42 13.30 -11.53
N LEU A 302 6.54 12.74 -11.99
CA LEU A 302 7.79 12.71 -11.21
C LEU A 302 8.44 14.10 -11.08
N GLU A 303 8.23 14.99 -12.05
CA GLU A 303 8.75 16.35 -12.05
C GLU A 303 7.82 17.35 -11.36
N SER A 304 6.55 17.37 -11.75
CA SER A 304 5.55 18.36 -11.30
C SER A 304 4.89 17.99 -9.97
N ARG A 305 5.00 16.73 -9.54
CA ARG A 305 4.22 16.15 -8.43
C ARG A 305 2.70 16.21 -8.66
N ILE A 306 2.28 16.22 -9.92
CA ILE A 306 0.86 16.17 -10.32
C ILE A 306 0.69 15.07 -11.37
N ASP A 307 -0.21 14.14 -11.09
CA ASP A 307 -0.65 13.12 -12.03
C ASP A 307 -1.93 13.55 -12.74
N PHE A 308 -1.96 13.36 -14.05
CA PHE A 308 -3.09 13.70 -14.90
C PHE A 308 -3.83 12.41 -15.24
N LEU A 309 -5.01 12.21 -14.66
CA LEU A 309 -5.86 11.08 -14.96
C LEU A 309 -6.98 11.51 -15.91
N THR A 310 -7.40 10.62 -16.79
CA THR A 310 -8.45 10.90 -17.77
C THR A 310 -9.67 10.04 -17.49
N LEU A 311 -10.83 10.66 -17.34
CA LEU A 311 -12.12 9.98 -17.24
C LEU A 311 -12.52 9.43 -18.62
N SER A 312 -13.43 8.44 -18.67
CA SER A 312 -14.00 7.93 -19.92
C SER A 312 -14.79 8.99 -20.71
N THR A 313 -15.15 10.11 -20.06
CA THR A 313 -15.71 11.31 -20.72
C THR A 313 -14.66 12.12 -21.48
N GLY A 314 -13.37 11.78 -21.39
CA GLY A 314 -12.25 12.53 -21.96
C GLY A 314 -11.76 13.69 -21.08
N ARG A 315 -12.47 13.99 -19.98
CA ARG A 315 -12.05 15.04 -19.02
C ARG A 315 -10.78 14.61 -18.29
N LYS A 316 -9.82 15.52 -18.21
CA LYS A 316 -8.59 15.36 -17.41
C LYS A 316 -8.77 15.94 -16.02
N ILE A 317 -8.23 15.25 -15.02
CA ILE A 317 -8.18 15.70 -13.64
C ILE A 317 -6.76 15.70 -13.12
N GLU A 318 -6.48 16.62 -12.21
CA GLU A 318 -5.18 16.75 -11.55
C GLU A 318 -5.22 16.11 -10.17
N ILE A 319 -4.32 15.16 -9.96
CA ILE A 319 -4.18 14.41 -8.71
C ILE A 319 -2.80 14.71 -8.11
N PRO A 320 -2.68 15.08 -6.83
CA PRO A 320 -1.38 15.21 -6.19
C PRO A 320 -0.62 13.89 -6.24
N PHE A 321 0.62 13.91 -6.74
CA PHE A 321 1.48 12.75 -6.89
C PHE A 321 2.56 12.76 -5.79
N ASN A 322 2.10 12.58 -4.55
CA ASN A 322 2.90 12.63 -3.32
C ASN A 322 3.35 11.23 -2.87
N VAL A 323 3.55 10.33 -3.83
CA VAL A 323 3.97 8.94 -3.60
C VAL A 323 5.49 8.80 -3.71
N LEU A 324 6.08 8.00 -2.82
CA LEU A 324 7.47 7.55 -2.98
C LEU A 324 7.49 6.37 -3.96
N ILE A 325 7.97 6.62 -5.18
CA ILE A 325 8.17 5.54 -6.16
C ILE A 325 9.50 4.84 -5.89
N VAL A 326 9.46 3.51 -5.78
CA VAL A 326 10.65 2.67 -5.68
C VAL A 326 10.60 1.59 -6.76
N PHE A 327 11.57 1.59 -7.66
CA PHE A 327 11.77 0.53 -8.64
C PHE A 327 12.78 -0.47 -8.08
N SER A 328 12.50 -1.76 -8.17
CA SER A 328 13.43 -2.84 -7.83
C SER A 328 13.66 -3.71 -9.05
N THR A 329 14.90 -4.06 -9.34
CA THR A 329 15.21 -4.94 -10.47
C THR A 329 16.41 -5.84 -10.19
N ASN A 330 16.42 -6.98 -10.85
CA ASN A 330 17.55 -7.89 -10.94
C ASN A 330 18.40 -7.63 -12.20
N LEU A 331 17.95 -6.75 -13.09
CA LEU A 331 18.61 -6.42 -14.35
C LEU A 331 19.55 -5.23 -14.18
N PRO A 332 20.68 -5.18 -14.92
CA PRO A 332 21.50 -3.97 -14.98
C PRO A 332 20.67 -2.76 -15.47
N PRO A 333 20.82 -1.56 -14.88
CA PRO A 333 20.06 -0.38 -15.28
C PRO A 333 20.14 -0.04 -16.78
N ALA A 334 21.32 -0.26 -17.39
CA ALA A 334 21.56 -0.02 -18.82
C ALA A 334 20.69 -0.89 -19.75
N ASN A 335 20.18 -2.02 -19.26
CA ASN A 335 19.33 -2.92 -20.04
C ASN A 335 17.85 -2.52 -20.00
N LEU A 336 17.49 -1.54 -19.17
CA LEU A 336 16.09 -1.15 -18.94
C LEU A 336 15.74 0.14 -19.67
N VAL A 337 16.58 1.16 -19.55
CA VAL A 337 16.35 2.49 -20.12
C VAL A 337 17.64 3.24 -20.42
N ASP A 338 17.53 4.27 -21.24
CA ASP A 338 18.63 5.16 -21.58
C ASP A 338 19.05 6.10 -20.43
N GLU A 339 20.14 6.83 -20.67
CA GLU A 339 20.69 7.78 -19.70
C GLU A 339 19.73 8.95 -19.40
N ALA A 340 18.92 9.38 -20.39
CA ALA A 340 17.98 10.49 -20.23
C ALA A 340 16.90 10.16 -19.19
N PHE A 341 16.40 8.92 -19.18
CA PHE A 341 15.49 8.45 -18.14
C PHE A 341 16.18 8.27 -16.78
N LEU A 342 17.37 7.67 -16.76
CA LEU A 342 18.11 7.49 -15.51
C LEU A 342 18.42 8.83 -14.83
N ARG A 343 18.56 9.94 -15.55
CA ARG A 343 18.69 11.29 -14.96
C ARG A 343 17.46 11.73 -14.15
N ARG A 344 16.27 11.23 -14.48
CA ARG A 344 15.01 11.54 -13.77
C ARG A 344 14.82 10.73 -12.48
N ILE A 345 15.58 9.64 -12.32
CA ILE A 345 15.60 8.82 -11.10
C ILE A 345 16.96 9.03 -10.41
N PRO A 346 17.10 10.06 -9.56
CA PRO A 346 18.41 10.50 -9.09
C PRO A 346 19.10 9.47 -8.19
N HIS A 347 18.33 8.74 -7.37
CA HIS A 347 18.88 7.80 -6.41
C HIS A 347 18.91 6.40 -6.98
N LYS A 348 20.13 5.91 -7.23
CA LYS A 348 20.40 4.55 -7.72
C LYS A 348 21.16 3.82 -6.61
N ILE A 349 20.51 2.84 -6.01
CA ILE A 349 21.03 2.11 -4.85
C ILE A 349 21.28 0.68 -5.29
N GLU A 350 22.57 0.32 -5.32
CA GLU A 350 22.97 -1.06 -5.54
C GLU A 350 22.87 -1.85 -4.23
N ILE A 351 22.11 -2.94 -4.27
CA ILE A 351 21.99 -3.92 -3.20
C ILE A 351 22.75 -5.17 -3.63
N GLY A 352 24.04 -5.15 -3.31
CA GLY A 352 24.99 -6.21 -3.65
C GLY A 352 24.94 -7.40 -2.70
N ASP A 353 25.89 -8.31 -2.89
CA ASP A 353 26.09 -9.47 -2.05
C ASP A 353 26.64 -9.09 -0.68
N PRO A 354 26.25 -9.80 0.39
CA PRO A 354 26.81 -9.58 1.71
C PRO A 354 28.30 -9.94 1.73
N THR A 355 29.08 -9.21 2.52
CA THR A 355 30.43 -9.64 2.89
C THR A 355 30.38 -10.91 3.74
N PHE A 356 31.52 -11.59 3.91
CA PHE A 356 31.57 -12.77 4.80
C PHE A 356 31.09 -12.47 6.23
N GLU A 357 31.49 -11.33 6.81
CA GLU A 357 31.03 -10.94 8.15
C GLU A 357 29.53 -10.68 8.19
N GLN A 358 28.99 -10.02 7.16
CA GLN A 358 27.54 -9.82 7.06
C GLN A 358 26.80 -11.15 6.90
N PHE A 359 27.29 -12.03 6.03
CA PHE A 359 26.71 -13.36 5.80
C PHE A 359 26.72 -14.20 7.08
N ARG A 360 27.83 -14.17 7.82
CA ARG A 360 27.98 -14.84 9.12
C ARG A 360 26.97 -14.33 10.13
N GLU A 361 26.82 -13.02 10.26
CA GLU A 361 25.86 -12.41 11.17
C GLU A 361 24.42 -12.75 10.78
N ILE A 362 24.09 -12.70 9.48
CA ILE A 362 22.78 -13.14 8.97
C ILE A 362 22.54 -14.62 9.35
N PHE A 363 23.52 -15.48 9.13
CA PHE A 363 23.42 -16.92 9.42
C PHE A 363 23.20 -17.19 10.91
N LYS A 364 23.93 -16.49 11.77
CA LYS A 364 23.77 -16.56 13.23
C LYS A 364 22.38 -16.13 13.69
N ARG A 365 21.88 -14.99 13.18
CA ARG A 365 20.50 -14.53 13.48
C ARG A 365 19.45 -15.52 12.99
N MET A 366 19.62 -16.07 11.78
CA MET A 366 18.69 -17.05 11.25
C MET A 366 18.69 -18.37 12.04
N CYS A 367 19.85 -18.83 12.53
CA CYS A 367 19.94 -19.96 13.45
C CYS A 367 19.10 -19.72 14.72
N GLN A 368 19.18 -18.52 15.31
CA GLN A 368 18.37 -18.15 16.47
C GLN A 368 16.87 -18.17 16.16
N VAL A 369 16.45 -17.52 15.07
CA VAL A 369 15.05 -17.47 14.63
C VAL A 369 14.48 -18.87 14.38
N LYS A 370 15.26 -19.74 13.71
CA LYS A 370 14.88 -21.11 13.36
C LYS A 370 15.13 -22.12 14.50
N ARG A 371 15.67 -21.67 15.63
CA ARG A 371 16.03 -22.49 16.81
C ARG A 371 17.00 -23.64 16.48
N VAL A 372 17.94 -23.39 15.58
CA VAL A 372 19.06 -24.29 15.26
C VAL A 372 20.28 -23.82 16.05
N PRO A 373 20.97 -24.68 16.82
CA PRO A 373 22.20 -24.29 17.51
C PRO A 373 23.27 -23.83 16.53
N TYR A 374 23.77 -22.59 16.72
CA TYR A 374 24.83 -22.03 15.88
C TYR A 374 26.19 -22.66 16.20
N ASP A 375 26.96 -22.99 15.16
CA ASP A 375 28.33 -23.49 15.24
C ASP A 375 29.19 -22.80 14.16
N GLU A 376 30.21 -22.07 14.62
CA GLU A 376 31.15 -21.33 13.77
C GLU A 376 31.95 -22.25 12.84
N LYS A 377 32.34 -23.45 13.32
CA LYS A 377 33.10 -24.41 12.51
C LYS A 377 32.23 -25.02 11.41
N ALA A 378 30.95 -25.23 11.71
CA ALA A 378 30.00 -25.76 10.75
C ALA A 378 29.68 -24.75 9.64
N LEU A 379 29.56 -23.46 9.99
CA LEU A 379 29.45 -22.40 8.98
C LEU A 379 30.71 -22.31 8.11
N ALA A 380 31.91 -22.38 8.72
CA ALA A 380 33.16 -22.40 7.96
C ALA A 380 33.21 -23.58 6.98
N TYR A 381 32.76 -24.77 7.39
CA TYR A 381 32.60 -25.94 6.52
C TYR A 381 31.65 -25.67 5.35
N LEU A 382 30.45 -25.15 5.62
CA LEU A 382 29.48 -24.78 4.58
C LEU A 382 30.09 -23.81 3.56
N ILE A 383 30.78 -22.75 4.03
CA ILE A 383 31.43 -21.77 3.17
C ILE A 383 32.52 -22.43 2.31
N GLN A 384 33.40 -23.22 2.92
CA GLN A 384 34.51 -23.83 2.21
C GLN A 384 34.03 -24.83 1.16
N GLU A 385 33.13 -25.73 1.54
CA GLU A 385 32.69 -26.84 0.69
C GLU A 385 31.68 -26.42 -0.37
N TRP A 386 30.71 -25.56 -0.01
CA TRP A 386 29.59 -25.24 -0.87
C TRP A 386 29.66 -23.86 -1.52
N TYR A 387 30.49 -22.95 -1.03
CA TYR A 387 30.66 -21.65 -1.67
C TYR A 387 31.98 -21.53 -2.42
N LEU A 388 33.11 -21.69 -1.73
CA LEU A 388 34.43 -21.46 -2.33
C LEU A 388 34.77 -22.47 -3.42
N LYS A 389 34.56 -23.78 -3.20
CA LYS A 389 34.86 -24.82 -4.21
C LYS A 389 34.09 -24.65 -5.52
N TYR A 390 32.88 -24.10 -5.44
CA TYR A 390 31.98 -23.93 -6.58
C TYR A 390 31.90 -22.48 -7.05
N ASN A 391 32.73 -21.58 -6.49
CA ASN A 391 32.73 -20.15 -6.75
C ASN A 391 31.33 -19.51 -6.70
N ARG A 392 30.51 -19.89 -5.70
CA ARG A 392 29.14 -19.39 -5.56
C ARG A 392 29.14 -18.04 -4.84
N PRO A 393 28.37 -17.04 -5.33
CA PRO A 393 28.19 -15.78 -4.63
C PRO A 393 27.43 -16.01 -3.32
N LEU A 394 27.79 -15.26 -2.29
CA LEU A 394 27.00 -15.19 -1.06
C LEU A 394 25.72 -14.40 -1.38
N ARG A 395 24.54 -14.88 -0.97
CA ARG A 395 23.29 -14.12 -1.03
C ARG A 395 22.70 -14.04 0.35
N SER A 396 22.09 -12.92 0.68
CA SER A 396 21.49 -12.69 2.01
C SER A 396 20.34 -13.68 2.32
N VAL A 397 19.73 -14.27 1.29
CA VAL A 397 18.67 -15.27 1.42
C VAL A 397 19.20 -16.66 1.75
N HIS A 398 20.43 -17.00 1.36
CA HIS A 398 20.92 -18.38 1.48
C HIS A 398 20.91 -18.92 2.91
N PRO A 399 21.28 -18.15 3.97
CA PRO A 399 21.21 -18.67 5.32
C PRO A 399 19.82 -19.14 5.72
N ARG A 400 18.77 -18.41 5.34
CA ARG A 400 17.38 -18.81 5.59
C ARG A 400 17.06 -20.10 4.83
N ASP A 401 17.31 -20.11 3.53
CA ASP A 401 16.88 -21.21 2.67
C ASP A 401 17.64 -22.51 2.98
N ILE A 402 18.94 -22.44 3.28
CA ILE A 402 19.75 -23.60 3.69
C ILE A 402 19.26 -24.14 5.03
N LEU A 403 18.96 -23.27 6.01
CA LEU A 403 18.42 -23.72 7.29
C LEU A 403 17.01 -24.31 7.14
N ASP A 404 16.20 -23.81 6.22
CA ASP A 404 14.89 -24.39 5.91
C ASP A 404 15.02 -25.80 5.32
N GLN A 405 15.92 -26.01 4.35
CA GLN A 405 16.23 -27.35 3.84
C GLN A 405 16.74 -28.27 4.95
N LEU A 406 17.64 -27.78 5.80
CA LEU A 406 18.18 -28.54 6.93
C LEU A 406 17.07 -28.97 7.90
N LEU A 407 16.14 -28.09 8.22
CA LEU A 407 15.01 -28.38 9.10
C LEU A 407 14.10 -29.45 8.51
N ASP A 408 13.76 -29.35 7.22
CA ASP A 408 12.88 -30.30 6.55
C ASP A 408 13.52 -31.69 6.48
N ILE A 409 14.82 -31.76 6.20
CA ILE A 409 15.59 -33.01 6.19
C ILE A 409 15.69 -33.60 7.60
N ALA A 410 15.98 -32.79 8.62
CA ALA A 410 16.06 -33.25 10.01
C ALA A 410 14.72 -33.83 10.49
N ARG A 411 13.60 -33.16 10.17
CA ARG A 411 12.24 -33.65 10.46
C ARG A 411 11.97 -34.97 9.77
N TYR A 412 12.28 -35.09 8.47
CA TYR A 412 12.10 -36.32 7.71
C TYR A 412 12.89 -37.50 8.29
N LEU A 413 14.14 -37.25 8.71
CA LEU A 413 15.01 -38.25 9.33
C LEU A 413 14.69 -38.52 10.80
N ASN A 414 13.69 -37.84 11.37
CA ASN A 414 13.35 -37.88 12.79
C ASN A 414 14.57 -37.61 13.71
N ARG A 415 15.34 -36.57 13.38
CA ARG A 415 16.55 -36.14 14.12
C ARG A 415 16.40 -34.69 14.58
N PRO A 416 17.04 -34.31 15.71
CA PRO A 416 17.09 -32.91 16.12
C PRO A 416 17.85 -32.07 15.07
N PRO A 417 17.38 -30.85 14.75
CA PRO A 417 18.06 -30.00 13.80
C PRO A 417 19.36 -29.45 14.39
N GLN A 418 20.48 -29.79 13.77
CA GLN A 418 21.82 -29.38 14.18
C GLN A 418 22.69 -29.12 12.94
N LEU A 419 23.67 -28.22 13.07
CA LEU A 419 24.65 -27.91 12.03
C LEU A 419 25.75 -28.99 11.94
N THR A 420 25.35 -30.24 11.66
CA THR A 420 26.28 -31.33 11.39
C THR A 420 26.68 -31.34 9.90
N LYS A 421 27.87 -31.86 9.58
CA LYS A 421 28.33 -31.99 8.18
C LYS A 421 27.31 -32.72 7.29
N ASP A 422 26.78 -33.85 7.78
CA ASP A 422 25.78 -34.66 7.07
C ASP A 422 24.52 -33.86 6.71
N LEU A 423 23.96 -33.11 7.66
CA LEU A 423 22.76 -32.31 7.42
C LEU A 423 23.04 -31.07 6.55
N ILE A 424 24.20 -30.44 6.72
CA ILE A 424 24.64 -29.32 5.87
C ILE A 424 24.79 -29.78 4.42
N ASP A 425 25.46 -30.91 4.18
CA ASP A 425 25.68 -31.43 2.84
C ASP A 425 24.35 -31.80 2.16
N LYS A 426 23.44 -32.48 2.88
CA LYS A 426 22.10 -32.80 2.33
C LYS A 426 21.29 -31.53 2.03
N ALA A 427 21.33 -30.53 2.90
CA ALA A 427 20.60 -29.28 2.72
C ALA A 427 21.15 -28.46 1.54
N ALA A 428 22.48 -28.37 1.44
CA ALA A 428 23.13 -27.61 0.39
C ALA A 428 23.04 -28.32 -0.98
N ASP A 429 23.12 -29.65 -1.03
CA ASP A 429 22.89 -30.44 -2.25
C ASP A 429 21.46 -30.28 -2.76
N ALA A 430 20.47 -30.32 -1.85
CA ALA A 430 19.06 -30.10 -2.19
C ALA A 430 18.77 -28.67 -2.69
N TYR A 431 19.45 -27.66 -2.14
CA TYR A 431 19.24 -26.27 -2.49
C TYR A 431 19.99 -25.85 -3.76
N PHE A 432 21.28 -26.17 -3.85
CA PHE A 432 22.14 -25.75 -4.95
C PHE A 432 22.04 -26.72 -6.13
N VAL A 433 20.98 -26.58 -6.92
CA VAL A 433 20.81 -27.36 -8.14
C VAL A 433 21.92 -27.03 -9.14
N ASN A 434 22.56 -28.06 -9.69
CA ASN A 434 23.50 -27.88 -10.79
C ASN A 434 22.73 -27.63 -12.10
N LEU A 435 22.77 -26.41 -12.60
CA LEU A 435 22.10 -26.00 -13.83
C LEU A 435 22.90 -26.36 -15.10
N SER A 436 24.05 -27.04 -14.98
CA SER A 436 24.88 -27.42 -16.14
C SER A 436 24.27 -28.51 -17.03
N GLY A 437 23.11 -29.08 -16.67
CA GLY A 437 22.42 -30.10 -17.48
C GLY A 437 23.06 -31.49 -17.46
N GLU A 438 24.20 -31.66 -16.77
CA GLU A 438 24.86 -32.95 -16.58
C GLU A 438 24.29 -33.67 -15.35
N TYR A 439 23.42 -34.64 -15.59
CA TYR A 439 22.98 -35.56 -14.54
C TYR A 439 24.14 -36.49 -14.18
N LYS A 440 24.48 -36.60 -12.88
CA LYS A 440 25.42 -37.62 -12.43
C LYS A 440 24.85 -39.00 -12.82
N PRO A 441 25.60 -39.85 -13.54
CA PRO A 441 25.13 -41.19 -13.84
C PRO A 441 24.86 -41.93 -12.53
N VAL A 442 23.71 -42.59 -12.44
CA VAL A 442 23.41 -43.49 -11.33
C VAL A 442 24.41 -44.64 -11.41
N THR A 443 25.48 -44.57 -10.62
CA THR A 443 26.32 -45.73 -10.39
C THR A 443 25.51 -46.71 -9.55
N THR A 444 24.87 -47.67 -10.22
CA THR A 444 24.46 -48.91 -9.59
C THR A 444 25.73 -49.56 -9.07
N GLY A 445 26.01 -49.38 -7.78
CA GLY A 445 27.08 -50.08 -7.09
C GLY A 445 26.86 -51.58 -7.29
N GLY A 446 27.71 -52.19 -8.10
CA GLY A 446 27.85 -53.63 -8.15
C GLY A 446 28.38 -54.09 -6.80
N SER A 447 27.48 -54.60 -5.96
CA SER A 447 27.82 -55.50 -4.88
C SER A 447 27.82 -56.92 -5.45
N ASN A 448 29.02 -57.49 -5.57
CA ASN A 448 29.21 -58.95 -5.47
C ASN A 448 28.69 -59.47 -4.13
#